data_AF-A0A7I7VYG0-F1
#
_entry.id   AF-A0A7I7VYG0-F1
#
_cell.length_a   1.000
_cell.length_b   1.000
_cell.length_c   1.000
_cell.angle_alpha   90.00
_cell.angle_beta   90.00
_cell.angle_gamma   90.00
#
_symmetry.space_group_name_H-M   'P 1'
#
loop_
_entity.id
_entity.type
_entity.pdbx_description
1 polymer ?
#
loop_
_entity_poly.entity_id
_entity_poly.type
_entity_poly.pdbx_seq_one_letter_code
_entity_poly.pdbx_strand_id
1 'polypeptide(L)'
;MLQRLERTSKYERTRFMVVHDEGENDAVRRWVRRARRHLTAGSAYGRGTIVAPATLLIDDPVPRQSTQSYFIQVADLLAYAAFRSVVPPGRNIETICPQGMWGEVGDATHRRVAALKPRAAAGIVLRTM
;
A
#
# COMPACT_ATOMS: atom_id res chain seq x y z
N MET A 1 -5.74 -4.28 0.31
CA MET A 1 -5.05 -2.98 0.44
C MET A 1 -6.05 -1.83 0.57
N LEU A 2 -6.91 -1.57 -0.42
CA LEU A 2 -7.85 -0.43 -0.45
C LEU A 2 -8.68 -0.21 0.83
N GLN A 3 -9.12 -1.28 1.50
CA GLN A 3 -9.82 -1.18 2.80
C GLN A 3 -8.99 -0.41 3.85
N ARG A 4 -7.68 -0.67 3.92
CA ARG A 4 -6.80 -0.03 4.92
C ARG A 4 -6.53 1.42 4.58
N LEU A 5 -6.37 1.71 3.29
CA LEU A 5 -6.24 3.09 2.81
C LEU A 5 -7.49 3.89 3.16
N GLU A 6 -8.70 3.37 2.93
CA GLU A 6 -9.94 4.03 3.34
C GLU A 6 -10.00 4.23 4.86
N ARG A 7 -9.77 3.19 5.67
CA ARG A 7 -9.85 3.30 7.14
C ARG A 7 -8.86 4.29 7.71
N THR A 8 -7.62 4.28 7.21
CA THR A 8 -6.57 5.19 7.67
C THR A 8 -6.90 6.62 7.23
N SER A 9 -7.27 6.81 5.97
CA SER A 9 -7.63 8.12 5.42
C SER A 9 -8.84 8.73 6.14
N LYS A 10 -9.84 7.92 6.47
CA LYS A 10 -11.02 8.36 7.24
C LYS A 10 -10.66 8.76 8.67
N TYR A 11 -9.76 8.01 9.32
CA TYR A 11 -9.26 8.36 10.66
C TYR A 11 -8.46 9.67 10.64
N GLU A 12 -7.60 9.84 9.64
CA GLU A 12 -6.75 11.02 9.48
C GLU A 12 -7.45 12.22 8.83
N ARG A 13 -8.68 12.03 8.34
CA ARG A 13 -9.45 13.03 7.58
C ARG A 13 -8.69 13.54 6.35
N THR A 14 -7.92 12.66 5.70
CA THR A 14 -7.15 12.98 4.50
C THR A 14 -7.72 12.31 3.26
N ARG A 15 -7.46 12.89 2.10
CA ARG A 15 -7.79 12.26 0.81
C ARG A 15 -6.63 11.38 0.39
N PHE A 16 -6.91 10.33 -0.38
CA PHE A 16 -5.89 9.47 -0.95
C PHE A 16 -6.15 9.25 -2.43
N MET A 17 -5.09 8.98 -3.18
CA MET A 17 -5.11 8.70 -4.61
C MET A 17 -4.41 7.38 -4.88
N VAL A 18 -4.88 6.66 -5.88
CA VAL A 18 -4.20 5.46 -6.40
C VAL A 18 -3.56 5.84 -7.73
N VAL A 19 -2.24 5.70 -7.81
CA VAL A 19 -1.45 5.85 -9.03
C VAL A 19 -0.91 4.48 -9.39
N HIS A 20 -0.92 4.13 -10.66
CA HIS A 20 -0.43 2.84 -11.15
C HIS A 20 0.23 2.98 -12.52
N ASP A 21 0.98 1.96 -12.91
CA ASP A 21 1.61 1.88 -14.22
C ASP A 21 0.64 1.35 -15.29
N GLU A 22 1.09 1.30 -16.56
CA GLU A 22 0.25 0.83 -17.68
C GLU A 22 -0.10 -0.67 -17.63
N GLY A 23 0.55 -1.48 -16.80
CA GLY A 23 0.44 -2.94 -16.84
C GLY A 23 -0.95 -3.48 -16.49
N GLU A 24 -1.64 -2.87 -15.51
CA GLU A 24 -2.87 -3.43 -14.91
C GLU A 24 -4.05 -2.44 -14.90
N ASN A 25 -4.12 -1.56 -15.90
CA ASN A 25 -5.06 -0.44 -15.92
C ASN A 25 -6.52 -0.83 -15.68
N ASP A 26 -7.03 -1.82 -16.42
CA ASP A 26 -8.43 -2.23 -16.29
C ASP A 26 -8.74 -2.88 -14.95
N ALA A 27 -7.79 -3.63 -14.38
CA ALA A 27 -7.94 -4.25 -13.08
C ALA A 27 -7.98 -3.19 -11.97
N VAL A 28 -7.04 -2.24 -11.99
CA VAL A 28 -6.97 -1.15 -11.01
C VAL A 28 -8.24 -0.29 -11.07
N ARG A 29 -8.66 0.14 -12.26
CA ARG A 29 -9.90 0.91 -12.44
C ARG A 29 -11.13 0.15 -11.94
N ARG A 30 -11.22 -1.15 -12.22
CA ARG A 30 -12.32 -2.00 -11.72
C ARG A 30 -12.32 -2.06 -10.19
N TRP A 31 -11.17 -2.27 -9.57
CA TRP A 31 -11.05 -2.35 -8.11
C TRP A 31 -11.36 -1.02 -7.43
N VAL A 32 -10.83 0.10 -7.94
CA VAL A 32 -11.09 1.45 -7.44
C VAL A 32 -12.59 1.80 -7.54
N ARG A 33 -13.21 1.58 -8.69
CA ARG A 33 -14.66 1.82 -8.89
C ARG A 33 -15.53 0.95 -8.00
N ARG A 34 -15.15 -0.31 -7.78
CA ARG A 34 -15.84 -1.20 -6.85
C ARG A 34 -15.68 -0.68 -5.42
N ALA A 35 -14.48 -0.25 -5.04
CA ALA A 35 -14.18 0.21 -3.69
C ALA A 35 -14.95 1.48 -3.30
N ARG A 36 -15.24 2.37 -4.26
CA ARG A 36 -16.08 3.56 -4.01
C ARG A 36 -17.52 3.24 -3.60
N ARG A 37 -18.03 2.05 -3.93
CA ARG A 37 -19.43 1.66 -3.68
C ARG A 37 -19.59 0.52 -2.68
N HIS A 38 -18.74 -0.49 -2.78
CA HIS A 38 -18.92 -1.79 -2.11
C HIS A 38 -17.67 -2.25 -1.36
N LEU A 39 -16.80 -1.33 -0.92
CA LEU A 39 -15.65 -1.70 -0.12
C LEU A 39 -16.10 -2.16 1.26
N THR A 40 -15.55 -3.28 1.68
CA THR A 40 -15.75 -3.83 3.02
C THR A 40 -14.43 -3.84 3.77
N ALA A 41 -14.51 -3.74 5.11
CA ALA A 41 -13.37 -3.82 5.99
C ALA A 41 -13.68 -4.73 7.17
N GLY A 42 -12.71 -5.51 7.62
CA GLY A 42 -12.84 -6.26 8.87
C GLY A 42 -12.80 -5.31 10.07
N SER A 43 -13.57 -5.62 11.11
CA SER A 43 -13.51 -4.90 12.37
C SER A 43 -12.18 -5.18 13.10
N ALA A 44 -11.53 -4.12 13.59
CA ALA A 44 -10.35 -4.25 14.44
C ALA A 44 -10.70 -4.91 15.79
N TYR A 45 -11.94 -4.75 16.26
CA TYR A 45 -12.46 -5.14 17.56
C TYR A 45 -13.29 -6.45 17.55
N GLY A 46 -13.10 -7.30 16.52
CA GLY A 46 -13.63 -8.68 16.50
C GLY A 46 -15.06 -8.86 15.97
N ARG A 47 -15.86 -7.80 15.79
CA ARG A 47 -17.22 -7.92 15.24
C ARG A 47 -17.23 -7.78 13.71
N GLY A 48 -17.15 -8.90 13.00
CA GLY A 48 -17.56 -9.05 11.60
C GLY A 48 -16.95 -8.08 10.57
N THR A 49 -17.62 -8.00 9.43
CA THR A 49 -17.26 -7.14 8.30
C THR A 49 -18.16 -5.90 8.29
N ILE A 50 -17.57 -4.72 8.15
CA ILE A 50 -18.29 -3.46 8.00
C ILE A 50 -18.23 -2.99 6.54
N VAL A 51 -19.31 -2.35 6.07
CA VAL A 51 -19.31 -1.65 4.78
C VAL A 51 -18.64 -0.29 4.98
N ALA A 52 -17.59 -0.02 4.22
CA ALA A 52 -16.76 1.17 4.34
C ALA A 52 -16.35 1.67 2.95
N PRO A 53 -17.26 2.32 2.21
CA PRO A 53 -16.97 2.81 0.86
C PRO A 53 -15.85 3.84 0.87
N ALA A 54 -14.98 3.81 -0.15
CA ALA A 54 -13.84 4.72 -0.28
C ALA A 54 -14.26 6.13 -0.72
N THR A 55 -14.90 6.89 0.17
CA THR A 55 -15.43 8.24 -0.13
C THR A 55 -14.34 9.31 -0.27
N LEU A 56 -13.17 9.09 0.34
CA LEU A 56 -12.01 9.99 0.29
C LEU A 56 -11.02 9.66 -0.83
N LEU A 57 -11.36 8.71 -1.70
CA LEU A 57 -10.55 8.31 -2.84
C LEU A 57 -10.73 9.27 -4.03
N ILE A 58 -9.61 9.84 -4.46
CA ILE A 58 -9.43 10.53 -5.73
C ILE A 58 -8.90 9.52 -6.74
N ASP A 59 -9.55 9.40 -7.89
CA ASP A 59 -9.15 8.46 -8.95
C ASP A 59 -8.24 9.19 -9.96
N ASP A 60 -7.08 8.62 -10.28
CA ASP A 60 -6.24 9.08 -11.40
C ASP A 60 -6.56 8.17 -12.60
N PRO A 61 -7.24 8.66 -13.65
CA PRO A 61 -7.59 7.82 -14.79
C PRO A 61 -6.40 7.55 -15.72
N VAL A 62 -5.24 8.17 -15.49
CA VAL A 62 -4.10 8.13 -16.40
C VAL A 62 -3.01 7.20 -15.85
N PRO A 63 -2.87 5.97 -16.38
CA PRO A 63 -1.70 5.16 -16.08
C PRO A 63 -0.42 5.85 -16.56
N ARG A 64 0.70 5.56 -15.90
CA ARG A 64 2.01 6.10 -16.30
C ARG A 64 2.92 4.99 -16.81
N GLN A 65 3.74 5.31 -17.79
CA GLN A 65 4.85 4.43 -18.17
C GLN A 65 5.90 4.45 -17.06
N SER A 66 6.24 3.28 -16.52
CA SER A 66 7.21 3.15 -15.44
C SER A 66 8.57 3.72 -15.84
N THR A 67 9.00 3.54 -17.09
CA THR A 67 10.25 4.10 -17.65
C THR A 67 10.29 5.63 -17.65
N GLN A 68 9.13 6.28 -17.63
CA GLN A 68 8.98 7.74 -17.69
C GLN A 68 8.55 8.35 -16.34
N SER A 69 8.41 7.53 -15.28
CA SER A 69 7.93 7.98 -13.97
C SER A 69 8.90 7.57 -12.86
N TYR A 70 9.78 8.50 -12.48
CA TYR A 70 10.67 8.30 -11.34
C TYR A 70 9.89 8.01 -10.05
N PHE A 71 8.71 8.60 -9.90
CA PHE A 71 7.84 8.35 -8.74
C PHE A 71 7.41 6.87 -8.64
N ILE A 72 7.01 6.25 -9.76
CA ILE A 72 6.65 4.83 -9.77
C ILE A 72 7.88 3.96 -9.53
N GLN A 73 9.02 4.29 -10.15
CA GLN A 73 10.27 3.55 -9.94
C GLN A 73 10.69 3.55 -8.46
N VAL A 74 10.58 4.69 -7.77
CA VAL A 74 10.86 4.78 -6.33
C VAL A 74 9.83 4.00 -5.52
N ALA A 75 8.54 4.06 -5.87
CA ALA A 75 7.50 3.27 -5.19
C ALA A 75 7.75 1.76 -5.31
N ASP A 76 8.19 1.28 -6.48
CA ASP A 76 8.56 -0.11 -6.71
C ASP A 76 9.79 -0.52 -5.89
N LEU A 77 10.81 0.34 -5.84
CA LEU A 77 11.98 0.12 -4.99
C LEU A 77 11.59 0.02 -3.51
N LEU A 78 10.73 0.91 -3.03
CA LEU A 78 10.24 0.89 -1.65
C LEU A 78 9.43 -0.38 -1.35
N ALA A 79 8.56 -0.81 -2.27
CA ALA A 79 7.82 -2.05 -2.14
C ALA A 79 8.76 -3.27 -2.10
N TYR A 80 9.82 -3.26 -2.92
CA TYR A 80 10.82 -4.31 -2.94
C TYR A 80 11.68 -4.34 -1.67
N ALA A 81 12.12 -3.18 -1.17
CA ALA A 81 12.84 -3.06 0.09
C ALA A 81 11.98 -3.55 1.27
N ALA A 82 10.70 -3.18 1.31
CA ALA A 82 9.74 -3.70 2.29
C ALA A 82 9.65 -5.23 2.23
N PHE A 83 9.51 -5.80 1.03
CA PHE A 83 9.49 -7.25 0.83
C PHE A 83 10.78 -7.90 1.34
N ARG A 84 11.96 -7.34 1.02
CA ARG A 84 13.26 -7.88 1.44
C ARG A 84 13.53 -7.78 2.93
N SER A 85 12.92 -6.83 3.62
CA SER A 85 12.99 -6.78 5.08
C SER A 85 12.32 -8.00 5.75
N VAL A 86 11.31 -8.58 5.09
CA VAL A 86 10.55 -9.75 5.58
C VAL A 86 11.10 -11.06 5.02
N VAL A 87 11.49 -11.08 3.74
CA VAL A 87 12.07 -12.24 3.06
C VAL A 87 13.53 -11.93 2.73
N PRO A 88 14.49 -12.48 3.49
CA PRO A 88 15.91 -12.14 3.34
C PRO A 88 16.40 -12.26 1.89
N PRO A 89 17.22 -11.30 1.42
CA PRO A 89 17.85 -11.40 0.10
C PRO A 89 18.89 -12.52 0.07
N GLY A 90 19.13 -13.09 -1.12
CA GLY A 90 20.33 -13.90 -1.36
C GLY A 90 21.57 -13.01 -1.54
N ARG A 91 22.76 -13.61 -1.49
CA ARG A 91 24.06 -12.90 -1.48
C ARG A 91 24.22 -11.82 -2.56
N ASN A 92 23.76 -12.07 -3.79
CA ASN A 92 23.88 -11.11 -4.89
C ASN A 92 22.87 -9.97 -4.79
N ILE A 93 21.68 -10.23 -4.24
CA ILE A 93 20.65 -9.20 -4.09
C ILE A 93 20.96 -8.31 -2.89
N GLU A 94 21.61 -8.84 -1.87
CA GLU A 94 21.99 -8.10 -0.67
C GLU A 94 22.95 -6.94 -0.96
N THR A 95 23.76 -7.02 -2.01
CA THR A 95 24.63 -5.91 -2.43
C THR A 95 23.88 -4.75 -3.07
N ILE A 96 22.65 -4.99 -3.55
CA ILE A 96 21.80 -3.99 -4.23
C ILE A 96 20.70 -3.48 -3.30
N CYS A 97 20.00 -4.40 -2.64
CA CYS A 97 18.92 -4.14 -1.70
C CYS A 97 19.20 -4.92 -0.40
N PRO A 98 20.03 -4.35 0.50
CA PRO A 98 20.27 -4.94 1.82
C PRO A 98 18.96 -5.16 2.58
N GLN A 99 18.93 -6.17 3.47
CA GLN A 99 17.72 -6.46 4.26
C GLN A 99 17.24 -5.25 5.08
N GLY A 100 18.18 -4.41 5.55
CA GLY A 100 17.89 -3.20 6.31
C GLY A 100 17.38 -2.01 5.48
N MET A 101 17.38 -2.08 4.15
CA MET A 101 17.12 -0.93 3.27
C MET A 101 15.75 -0.27 3.52
N TRP A 102 14.73 -1.04 3.91
CA TRP A 102 13.43 -0.48 4.28
C TRP A 102 13.50 0.52 5.45
N GLY A 103 14.44 0.31 6.38
CA GLY A 103 14.66 1.19 7.53
C GLY A 103 15.08 2.61 7.14
N GLU A 104 15.77 2.76 6.00
CA GLU A 104 16.29 4.05 5.50
C GLU A 104 15.18 5.04 5.12
N VAL A 105 13.94 4.56 4.93
CA VAL A 105 12.77 5.41 4.68
C VAL A 105 12.46 6.31 5.89
N GLY A 106 12.82 5.86 7.10
CA GLY A 106 12.74 6.65 8.33
C GLY A 106 11.34 7.23 8.58
N ASP A 107 11.26 8.55 8.72
CA ASP A 107 10.03 9.28 9.06
C ASP A 107 9.08 9.46 7.88
N ALA A 108 9.51 9.18 6.64
CA ALA A 108 8.61 9.16 5.49
C ALA A 108 7.65 7.96 5.51
N THR A 109 7.90 6.96 6.36
CA THR A 109 7.03 5.79 6.51
C THR A 109 5.70 6.19 7.14
N HIS A 110 4.58 5.90 6.47
CA HIS A 110 3.24 6.15 7.01
C HIS A 110 2.87 5.13 8.12
N ARG A 111 3.41 5.34 9.33
CA ARG A 111 3.33 4.38 10.44
C ARG A 111 1.89 4.07 10.90
N ARG A 112 0.96 5.01 10.71
CA ARG A 112 -0.43 4.88 11.16
C ARG A 112 -1.21 3.77 10.46
N VAL A 113 -0.84 3.38 9.24
CA VAL A 113 -1.53 2.30 8.47
C VAL A 113 -1.46 0.94 9.19
N ALA A 114 -0.40 0.68 9.95
CA ALA A 114 -0.16 -0.59 10.64
C ALA A 114 -0.29 -0.50 12.17
N ALA A 115 -0.62 0.67 12.72
CA ALA A 115 -0.53 0.93 14.16
C ALA A 115 -1.41 0.04 15.05
N LEU A 116 -2.60 -0.37 14.57
CA LEU A 116 -3.56 -1.11 15.40
C LEU A 116 -3.21 -2.61 15.57
N LYS A 117 -2.52 -3.21 14.60
CA LYS A 117 -2.14 -4.63 14.60
C LYS A 117 -0.79 -4.78 13.90
N PRO A 118 0.32 -4.38 14.54
CA PRO A 118 1.66 -4.50 13.95
C PRO A 118 2.02 -5.98 13.79
N ARG A 119 2.31 -6.38 12.57
CA ARG A 119 2.72 -7.76 12.22
C ARG A 119 4.11 -7.80 11.56
N ALA A 120 4.68 -6.64 11.29
CA ALA A 120 5.96 -6.42 10.63
C ALA A 120 6.46 -5.01 11.01
N ALA A 121 7.58 -4.58 10.42
CA ALA A 121 8.06 -3.21 10.55
C ALA A 121 6.99 -2.19 10.12
N ALA A 122 7.12 -0.96 10.63
CA ALA A 122 6.16 0.10 10.32
C ALA A 122 5.99 0.26 8.80
N GLY A 123 4.75 0.50 8.38
CA GLY A 123 4.39 0.63 6.96
C GLY A 123 4.23 -0.70 6.20
N ILE A 124 4.69 -1.83 6.75
CA ILE A 124 4.54 -3.15 6.12
C ILE A 124 3.27 -3.85 6.59
N VAL A 125 2.48 -4.33 5.64
CA VAL A 125 1.23 -5.06 5.91
C VAL A 125 1.32 -6.48 5.38
N LEU A 126 1.45 -7.45 6.30
CA LEU A 126 1.40 -8.87 5.96
C LEU A 126 -0.05 -9.39 5.99
N ARG A 127 -0.44 -10.13 4.95
CA ARG A 127 -1.66 -10.95 4.99
C ARG A 127 -1.38 -12.19 5.83
N THR A 128 -2.30 -12.51 6.72
CA THR A 128 -2.38 -13.85 7.31
C THR A 128 -2.80 -14.82 6.21
N MET A 129 -2.10 -15.94 6.09
CA MET A 129 -2.63 -17.12 5.40
C MET A 129 -3.84 -17.66 6.17
#